data_AF-A0A0R3EMW5-F1
#
_entry.id   AF-A0A0R3EMW5-F1
#
_cell.length_a   1.000
_cell.length_b   1.000
_cell.length_c   1.000
_cell.angle_alpha   90.00
_cell.angle_beta   90.00
_cell.angle_gamma   90.00
#
_symmetry.space_group_name_H-M   'P 1'
#
loop_
_entity.id
_entity.type
_entity.pdbx_description
1 polymer ?
#
loop_
_entity_poly.entity_id
_entity_poly.type
_entity_poly.pdbx_seq_one_letter_code
_entity_poly.pdbx_strand_id
1 'polypeptide(L)'
;MGSHPYAYLHYGYNLGGGQGPWNINELPDDEDYPEWTPAWINSPEAEEDWRAQCYYDLVEERLLSEVGGFRESRTGQDKDGYYARRFAALKHVGIELSGHGYMSDSEIGGYVLHIYETSVQPLDPAHAVDFASLERRRVEEDWDGRLDQAMAALQITCTRPAGWLLVANYT
;
A
#
# COMPACT_ATOMS: atom_id res chain seq x y z
N MET A 1 20.02 -14.90 16.30
CA MET A 1 19.25 -13.68 16.59
C MET A 1 17.78 -14.09 16.57
N GLY A 2 17.00 -13.72 17.59
CA GLY A 2 15.59 -14.11 17.67
C GLY A 2 14.75 -13.20 16.79
N SER A 3 13.91 -13.77 15.91
CA SER A 3 12.90 -13.01 15.19
C SER A 3 11.78 -12.63 16.15
N HIS A 4 11.38 -11.36 16.13
CA HIS A 4 10.25 -10.88 16.92
C HIS A 4 9.05 -10.73 15.99
N PRO A 5 7.98 -11.53 16.17
CA PRO A 5 6.79 -11.38 15.35
C PRO A 5 6.06 -10.09 15.74
N TYR A 6 5.81 -9.24 14.76
CA TYR A 6 4.91 -8.09 14.89
C TYR A 6 3.58 -8.42 14.22
N ALA A 7 2.48 -8.12 14.89
CA ALA A 7 1.14 -8.24 14.32
C ALA A 7 0.61 -6.85 13.99
N TYR A 8 0.17 -6.68 12.76
CA TYR A 8 -0.45 -5.46 12.26
C TYR A 8 -1.89 -5.75 11.87
N LEU A 9 -2.80 -4.86 12.28
CA LEU A 9 -4.18 -4.84 11.85
C LEU A 9 -4.37 -3.68 10.89
N HIS A 10 -4.80 -3.99 9.67
CA HIS A 10 -5.08 -3.02 8.63
C HIS A 10 -6.56 -2.97 8.30
N TYR A 11 -7.00 -1.83 7.76
CA TYR A 11 -8.21 -1.76 6.95
C TYR A 11 -7.85 -1.41 5.51
N GLY A 12 -8.10 -2.33 4.58
CA GLY A 12 -7.63 -2.17 3.20
C GLY A 12 -7.87 -3.36 2.28
N TYR A 13 -7.22 -3.32 1.14
CA TYR A 13 -7.20 -4.37 0.12
C TYR A 13 -5.96 -5.26 0.30
N ASN A 14 -6.18 -6.57 0.38
CA ASN A 14 -5.10 -7.55 0.30
C ASN A 14 -4.73 -7.74 -1.18
N LEU A 15 -3.61 -7.18 -1.62
CA LEU A 15 -3.15 -7.30 -3.00
C LEU A 15 -2.49 -8.65 -3.28
N GLY A 16 -2.10 -9.41 -2.24
CA GLY A 16 -1.33 -10.63 -2.40
C GLY A 16 0.13 -10.33 -2.79
N GLY A 17 0.71 -11.13 -3.68
CA GLY A 17 2.10 -10.95 -4.13
C GLY A 17 3.13 -11.79 -3.36
N GLY A 18 4.41 -11.56 -3.69
CA GLY A 18 5.51 -12.46 -3.32
C GLY A 18 5.46 -13.75 -4.16
N GLN A 19 5.61 -14.90 -3.50
CA GLN A 19 5.31 -16.23 -4.06
C GLN A 19 3.84 -16.63 -3.88
N GLY A 20 3.05 -15.79 -3.22
CA GLY A 20 1.60 -15.96 -3.17
C GLY A 20 0.95 -15.45 -4.46
N PRO A 21 -0.21 -15.99 -4.85
CA PRO A 21 -0.97 -15.38 -5.92
C PRO A 21 -1.33 -13.95 -5.54
N TRP A 22 -1.19 -13.05 -6.51
CA TRP A 22 -1.80 -11.74 -6.42
C TRP A 22 -3.32 -11.86 -6.44
N ASN A 23 -4.00 -10.97 -5.73
CA ASN A 23 -5.45 -10.88 -5.67
C ASN A 23 -5.98 -9.76 -6.58
N ILE A 24 -5.32 -9.53 -7.73
CA ILE A 24 -5.63 -8.48 -8.71
C ILE A 24 -6.25 -9.16 -9.94
N ASN A 25 -7.39 -8.68 -10.41
CA ASN A 25 -8.13 -9.33 -11.51
C ASN A 25 -7.51 -9.11 -12.89
N GLU A 26 -6.68 -8.09 -13.04
CA GLU A 26 -6.06 -7.69 -14.31
C GLU A 26 -4.82 -8.52 -14.69
N LEU A 27 -4.47 -9.55 -13.90
CA LEU A 27 -3.28 -10.35 -14.15
C LEU A 27 -3.52 -11.46 -15.18
N PRO A 28 -2.47 -11.79 -15.97
CA PRO A 28 -2.56 -12.90 -16.91
C PRO A 28 -2.78 -14.24 -16.18
N ASP A 29 -3.77 -15.01 -16.67
CA ASP A 29 -4.13 -16.32 -16.12
C ASP A 29 -3.12 -17.43 -16.49
N ASP A 30 -2.22 -17.19 -17.43
CA ASP A 30 -1.33 -18.19 -18.05
C ASP A 30 0.09 -18.24 -17.49
N GLU A 31 0.40 -17.43 -16.48
CA GLU A 31 1.68 -17.45 -15.79
C GLU A 31 1.58 -18.18 -14.44
N ASP A 32 2.58 -19.00 -14.11
CA ASP A 32 2.63 -19.68 -12.80
C ASP A 32 2.77 -18.68 -11.63
N TYR A 33 3.34 -17.51 -11.90
CA TYR A 33 3.54 -16.40 -10.95
C TYR A 33 3.45 -15.05 -11.68
N PRO A 34 2.23 -14.57 -12.02
CA PRO A 34 2.09 -13.34 -12.78
C PRO A 34 2.63 -12.14 -11.97
N GLU A 35 3.54 -11.37 -12.54
CA GLU A 35 3.98 -10.11 -11.95
C GLU A 35 2.95 -9.01 -12.25
N TRP A 36 2.53 -8.26 -11.23
CA TRP A 36 1.69 -7.10 -11.47
C TRP A 36 2.49 -5.96 -12.10
N THR A 37 2.25 -5.74 -13.39
CA THR A 37 2.76 -4.57 -14.10
C THR A 37 1.62 -3.56 -14.30
N PRO A 38 1.62 -2.41 -13.60
CA PRO A 38 0.55 -1.44 -13.75
C PRO A 38 0.52 -0.83 -15.16
N ALA A 39 -0.66 -0.77 -15.78
CA ALA A 39 -0.83 -0.30 -17.16
C ALA A 39 -0.45 1.19 -17.38
N TRP A 40 -0.33 1.98 -16.32
CA TRP A 40 0.11 3.37 -16.36
C TRP A 40 1.64 3.52 -16.36
N ILE A 41 2.40 2.44 -16.15
CA ILE A 41 3.84 2.41 -16.36
C ILE A 41 4.08 2.06 -17.83
N ASN A 42 4.07 3.07 -18.70
CA ASN A 42 4.32 2.91 -20.13
C ASN A 42 5.66 3.51 -20.54
N SER A 43 6.76 2.77 -20.38
CA SER A 43 7.95 2.96 -21.20
C SER A 43 8.84 1.70 -21.19
N PRO A 44 9.30 1.20 -22.36
CA PRO A 44 10.30 0.15 -22.44
C PRO A 44 11.64 0.53 -21.80
N GLU A 45 11.97 1.83 -21.72
CA GLU A 45 13.16 2.33 -21.01
C GLU A 45 12.92 2.44 -19.50
N ALA A 46 11.66 2.47 -19.06
CA ALA A 46 11.33 2.39 -17.64
C ALA A 46 11.46 0.96 -17.10
N GLU A 47 11.58 -0.06 -17.94
CA GLU A 47 11.56 -1.47 -17.53
C GLU A 47 12.73 -1.87 -16.61
N GLU A 48 13.91 -1.28 -16.85
CA GLU A 48 15.08 -1.45 -16.00
C GLU A 48 15.09 -0.48 -14.80
N ASP A 49 14.56 0.74 -14.96
CA ASP A 49 14.52 1.76 -13.90
C ASP A 49 13.44 1.48 -12.83
N TRP A 50 12.30 0.88 -13.20
CA TRP A 50 11.27 0.52 -12.22
C TRP A 50 11.64 -0.72 -11.42
N ARG A 51 12.45 -1.64 -11.95
CA ARG A 51 13.01 -2.73 -11.14
C ARG A 51 13.94 -2.22 -10.04
N ALA A 52 14.51 -1.01 -10.23
CA ALA A 52 15.29 -0.32 -9.21
C ALA A 52 14.43 0.55 -8.26
N GLN A 53 13.26 1.03 -8.71
CA GLN A 53 12.27 1.72 -7.86
C GLN A 53 11.31 0.73 -7.22
N CYS A 54 11.34 0.59 -5.90
CA CYS A 54 10.49 -0.37 -5.22
C CYS A 54 8.99 -0.05 -5.47
N TYR A 55 8.11 -1.07 -5.51
CA TYR A 55 6.66 -0.90 -5.71
C TYR A 55 6.03 0.17 -4.81
N TYR A 56 6.57 0.38 -3.61
CA TYR A 56 6.15 1.44 -2.68
C TYR A 56 6.24 2.84 -3.30
N ASP A 57 7.37 3.16 -3.93
CA ASP A 57 7.63 4.51 -4.46
C ASP A 57 6.69 4.80 -5.63
N LEU A 58 6.48 3.81 -6.52
CA LEU A 58 5.61 3.93 -7.69
C LEU A 58 4.14 4.11 -7.28
N VAL A 59 3.65 3.30 -6.34
CA VAL A 59 2.28 3.42 -5.83
C VAL A 59 2.09 4.76 -5.11
N GLU A 60 3.05 5.18 -4.28
CA GLU A 60 2.98 6.47 -3.58
C GLU A 60 2.93 7.65 -4.58
N GLU A 61 3.79 7.66 -5.60
CA GLU A 61 3.79 8.72 -6.62
C GLU A 61 2.50 8.76 -7.45
N ARG A 62 1.97 7.59 -7.81
CA ARG A 62 0.70 7.49 -8.54
C ARG A 62 -0.46 8.03 -7.70
N LEU A 63 -0.56 7.65 -6.43
CA LEU A 63 -1.60 8.14 -5.53
C LEU A 63 -1.44 9.63 -5.24
N LEU A 64 -0.21 10.12 -5.05
CA LEU A 64 0.06 11.55 -4.87
C LEU A 64 -0.41 12.37 -6.07
N SER A 65 -0.16 11.89 -7.29
CA SER A 65 -0.49 12.62 -8.50
C SER A 65 -1.97 12.59 -8.89
N GLU A 66 -2.64 11.45 -8.69
CA GLU A 66 -4.03 11.24 -9.12
C GLU A 66 -5.06 11.51 -8.00
N VAL A 67 -4.73 11.19 -6.74
CA VAL A 67 -5.60 11.42 -5.58
C VAL A 67 -5.19 12.70 -4.85
N GLY A 68 -3.88 12.86 -4.59
CA GLY A 68 -3.35 14.02 -3.89
C GLY A 68 -3.27 15.30 -4.72
N GLY A 69 -3.46 15.22 -6.05
CA GLY A 69 -3.31 16.34 -6.98
C GLY A 69 -1.88 16.94 -7.03
N PHE A 70 -0.89 16.25 -6.47
CA PHE A 70 0.47 16.74 -6.31
C PHE A 70 1.35 16.21 -7.44
N ARG A 71 1.70 17.10 -8.39
CA ARG A 71 2.53 16.80 -9.57
C ARG A 71 3.82 17.62 -9.64
N GLU A 72 4.16 18.31 -8.55
CA GLU A 72 5.39 19.09 -8.48
C GLU A 72 6.62 18.16 -8.53
N SER A 73 7.64 18.55 -9.31
CA SER A 73 8.93 17.85 -9.33
C SER A 73 9.97 18.63 -8.53
N ARG A 74 10.91 17.90 -7.89
CA ARG A 74 12.03 18.46 -7.11
C ARG A 74 13.13 19.05 -8.01
N THR A 75 12.78 19.79 -9.06
CA THR A 75 13.73 20.39 -9.99
C THR A 75 13.42 21.87 -10.18
N GLY A 76 14.30 22.76 -9.70
CA GLY A 76 14.18 24.20 -9.92
C GLY A 76 14.41 25.08 -8.69
N GLN A 77 14.00 26.35 -8.81
CA GLN A 77 14.11 27.41 -7.80
C GLN A 77 13.03 27.34 -6.69
N ASP A 78 11.97 26.52 -6.86
CA ASP A 78 10.87 26.32 -5.90
C ASP A 78 11.12 25.19 -4.88
N LYS A 79 12.35 25.06 -4.39
CA LYS A 79 12.68 24.04 -3.37
C LYS A 79 12.06 24.33 -2.01
N ASP A 80 11.76 25.61 -1.73
CA ASP A 80 11.26 26.04 -0.44
C ASP A 80 9.82 25.55 -0.24
N GLY A 81 9.62 24.78 0.83
CA GLY A 81 8.31 24.24 1.20
C GLY A 81 7.82 23.04 0.37
N TYR A 82 8.60 22.54 -0.60
CA TYR A 82 8.23 21.35 -1.41
C TYR A 82 7.84 20.17 -0.51
N TYR A 83 8.69 19.81 0.46
CA TYR A 83 8.42 18.68 1.35
C TYR A 83 7.20 18.90 2.24
N ALA A 84 6.91 20.13 2.65
CA ALA A 84 5.71 20.45 3.42
C ALA A 84 4.44 20.27 2.57
N ARG A 85 4.46 20.71 1.31
CA ARG A 85 3.35 20.51 0.37
C ARG A 85 3.16 19.03 0.01
N ARG A 86 4.26 18.32 -0.27
CA ARG A 86 4.23 16.87 -0.51
C ARG A 86 3.68 16.11 0.70
N PHE A 87 4.12 16.45 1.91
CA PHE A 87 3.61 15.83 3.14
C PHE A 87 2.12 16.13 3.37
N ALA A 88 1.67 17.35 3.09
CA ALA A 88 0.26 17.69 3.14
C ALA A 88 -0.56 16.89 2.12
N ALA A 89 -0.04 16.69 0.91
CA ALA A 89 -0.66 15.85 -0.12
C ALA A 89 -0.70 14.38 0.30
N LEU A 90 0.39 13.82 0.84
CA LEU A 90 0.42 12.46 1.40
C LEU A 90 -0.63 12.27 2.49
N LYS A 91 -0.71 13.22 3.42
CA LYS A 91 -1.71 13.19 4.49
C LYS A 91 -3.14 13.28 3.94
N HIS A 92 -3.35 14.00 2.84
CA HIS A 92 -4.63 14.07 2.16
C HIS A 92 -5.01 12.75 1.49
N VAL A 93 -4.06 12.11 0.78
CA VAL A 93 -4.22 10.76 0.23
C VAL A 93 -4.58 9.79 1.34
N GLY A 94 -3.73 9.70 2.38
CA GLY A 94 -3.94 8.89 3.57
C GLY A 94 -4.07 7.38 3.30
N ILE A 95 -3.56 6.91 2.15
CA ILE A 95 -3.57 5.52 1.72
C ILE A 95 -2.13 5.12 1.44
N GLU A 96 -1.72 3.99 1.98
CA GLU A 96 -0.35 3.51 1.98
C GLU A 96 -0.30 2.06 1.51
N LEU A 97 0.81 1.69 0.87
CA LEU A 97 1.15 0.31 0.56
C LEU A 97 2.08 -0.20 1.64
N SER A 98 1.74 -1.29 2.30
CA SER A 98 2.60 -1.99 3.26
C SER A 98 2.92 -3.40 2.77
N GLY A 99 4.14 -3.85 3.03
CA GLY A 99 4.54 -5.25 2.82
C GLY A 99 4.64 -5.98 4.14
N HIS A 100 4.24 -7.24 4.12
CA HIS A 100 4.17 -8.10 5.30
C HIS A 100 4.73 -9.49 4.98
N GLY A 101 5.15 -10.24 6.00
CA GLY A 101 5.86 -11.51 5.84
C GLY A 101 7.32 -11.42 6.24
N TYR A 102 8.18 -12.28 5.72
CA TYR A 102 9.62 -12.25 6.02
C TYR A 102 10.37 -11.55 4.88
N MET A 103 10.81 -10.31 5.09
CA MET A 103 11.24 -9.42 4.00
C MET A 103 12.77 -9.31 3.85
N SER A 104 13.58 -9.98 4.69
CA SER A 104 15.03 -9.75 4.68
C SER A 104 15.71 -10.28 3.41
N ASP A 105 15.24 -11.41 2.88
CA ASP A 105 15.69 -12.02 1.60
C ASP A 105 14.63 -12.97 1.00
N SER A 106 13.40 -13.02 1.54
CA SER A 106 12.46 -14.09 1.18
C SER A 106 11.31 -13.67 0.30
N GLU A 107 11.02 -14.59 -0.60
CA GLU A 107 9.95 -14.61 -1.57
C GLU A 107 8.55 -14.76 -0.91
N ILE A 108 8.42 -14.67 0.43
CA ILE A 108 7.19 -14.97 1.20
C ILE A 108 6.50 -13.67 1.68
N GLY A 109 6.72 -12.56 0.98
CA GLY A 109 6.13 -11.25 1.31
C GLY A 109 4.83 -10.97 0.54
N GLY A 110 3.81 -10.44 1.19
CA GLY A 110 2.56 -9.99 0.55
C GLY A 110 2.32 -8.50 0.78
N TYR A 111 1.52 -7.88 -0.09
CA TYR A 111 1.21 -6.45 -0.07
C TYR A 111 -0.23 -6.18 0.37
N VAL A 112 -0.38 -5.13 1.16
CA VAL A 112 -1.67 -4.59 1.58
C VAL A 112 -1.71 -3.11 1.24
N LEU A 113 -2.74 -2.68 0.50
CA LEU A 113 -3.06 -1.27 0.30
C LEU A 113 -4.08 -0.87 1.37
N HIS A 114 -3.72 0.02 2.29
CA HIS A 114 -4.55 0.33 3.46
C HIS A 114 -4.69 1.82 3.71
N ILE A 115 -5.77 2.18 4.40
CA ILE A 115 -6.05 3.54 4.87
C ILE A 115 -5.84 3.66 6.39
N TYR A 116 -5.74 2.52 7.07
CA TYR A 116 -5.54 2.42 8.50
C TYR A 116 -4.64 1.22 8.81
N GLU A 117 -3.69 1.44 9.70
CA GLU A 117 -2.81 0.44 10.28
C GLU A 117 -2.70 0.67 11.79
N THR A 118 -2.69 -0.41 12.56
CA THR A 118 -2.25 -0.39 13.94
C THR A 118 -1.47 -1.67 14.26
N SER A 119 -0.50 -1.59 15.16
CA SER A 119 0.33 -2.74 15.54
C SER A 119 0.22 -3.02 17.02
N VAL A 120 0.16 -4.29 17.39
CA VAL A 120 0.34 -4.71 18.78
C VAL A 120 1.76 -5.20 18.95
N GLN A 121 2.51 -4.54 19.83
CA GLN A 121 3.87 -4.97 20.16
C GLN A 121 3.81 -6.12 21.18
N PRO A 122 4.70 -7.12 21.09
CA PRO A 122 4.75 -8.23 22.07
C PRO A 122 4.91 -7.78 23.53
N LEU A 123 5.46 -6.57 23.75
CA LEU A 123 5.68 -5.97 25.06
C LEU A 123 4.45 -5.26 25.63
N ASP A 124 3.38 -5.10 24.85
CA ASP A 124 2.10 -4.51 25.27
C ASP A 124 0.93 -5.48 24.99
N PRO A 125 0.84 -6.60 25.74
CA PRO A 125 -0.20 -7.61 25.51
C PRO A 125 -1.61 -7.13 25.92
N ALA A 126 -1.72 -6.00 26.61
CA ALA A 126 -2.98 -5.43 27.06
C ALA A 126 -3.58 -4.42 26.05
N HIS A 127 -2.90 -4.18 24.93
CA HIS A 127 -3.40 -3.28 23.90
C HIS A 127 -4.73 -3.79 23.33
N ALA A 128 -5.82 -3.12 23.68
CA ALA A 128 -7.16 -3.45 23.20
C ALA A 128 -7.53 -2.57 22.01
N VAL A 129 -7.84 -3.20 20.89
CA VAL A 129 -8.35 -2.51 19.70
C VAL A 129 -9.85 -2.25 19.87
N ASP A 130 -10.25 -0.97 19.85
CA ASP A 130 -11.66 -0.56 19.88
C ASP A 130 -12.28 -0.60 18.47
N PHE A 131 -12.72 -1.80 18.08
CA PHE A 131 -13.37 -2.01 16.78
C PHE A 131 -14.64 -1.19 16.57
N ALA A 132 -15.37 -0.83 17.65
CA ALA A 132 -16.59 -0.03 17.51
C ALA A 132 -16.29 1.41 17.14
N SER A 133 -15.23 1.99 17.71
CA SER A 133 -14.73 3.31 17.31
C SER A 133 -14.18 3.30 15.89
N LEU A 134 -13.42 2.25 15.53
CA LEU A 134 -12.88 2.10 14.18
C LEU A 134 -13.97 1.95 13.12
N GLU A 135 -15.02 1.16 13.37
CA GLU A 135 -16.15 1.02 12.46
C GLU A 135 -16.90 2.35 12.25
N ARG A 136 -17.04 3.14 13.32
CA ARG A 136 -17.63 4.48 13.20
C ARG A 136 -16.80 5.40 12.30
N ARG A 137 -15.47 5.42 12.51
CA ARG A 137 -14.55 6.21 11.68
C ARG A 137 -14.56 5.77 10.23
N ARG A 138 -14.58 4.45 9.98
CA ARG A 138 -14.66 3.86 8.63
C ARG A 138 -15.82 4.43 7.83
N VAL A 139 -16.98 4.58 8.46
CA VAL A 139 -18.19 5.16 7.85
C VAL A 139 -18.10 6.69 7.77
N GLU A 140 -17.73 7.37 8.85
CA GLU A 140 -17.70 8.84 8.91
C GLU A 140 -16.66 9.47 7.97
N GLU A 141 -15.52 8.82 7.79
CA GLU A 141 -14.41 9.26 6.95
C GLU A 141 -14.43 8.63 5.54
N ASP A 142 -15.49 7.89 5.19
CA ASP A 142 -15.69 7.19 3.91
C ASP A 142 -14.47 6.39 3.45
N TRP A 143 -14.00 5.48 4.31
CA TRP A 143 -12.78 4.71 4.02
C TRP A 143 -12.91 3.83 2.78
N ASP A 144 -14.07 3.22 2.56
CA ASP A 144 -14.32 2.39 1.38
C ASP A 144 -14.24 3.23 0.09
N GLY A 145 -14.94 4.36 0.04
CA GLY A 145 -14.93 5.23 -1.14
C GLY A 145 -13.54 5.78 -1.46
N ARG A 146 -12.75 6.10 -0.43
CA ARG A 146 -11.35 6.54 -0.60
C ARG A 146 -10.43 5.42 -1.08
N LEU A 147 -10.58 4.21 -0.54
CA LEU A 147 -9.83 3.05 -1.02
C LEU A 147 -10.20 2.71 -2.46
N ASP A 148 -11.49 2.78 -2.83
CA ASP A 148 -11.95 2.57 -4.20
C ASP A 148 -11.38 3.62 -5.16
N GLN A 149 -11.29 4.88 -4.73
CA GLN A 149 -10.63 5.95 -5.49
C GLN A 149 -9.15 5.64 -5.73
N ALA A 150 -8.44 5.13 -4.71
CA ALA A 150 -7.04 4.72 -4.86
C ALA A 150 -6.88 3.52 -5.80
N MET A 151 -7.72 2.50 -5.68
CA MET A 151 -7.72 1.34 -6.59
C MET A 151 -7.97 1.78 -8.05
N ALA A 152 -8.91 2.70 -8.27
CA ALA A 152 -9.16 3.28 -9.59
C ALA A 152 -7.97 4.10 -10.12
N ALA A 153 -7.30 4.90 -9.27
CA ALA A 153 -6.10 5.65 -9.66
C ALA A 153 -4.93 4.73 -10.06
N LEU A 154 -4.81 3.60 -9.34
CA LEU A 154 -3.84 2.54 -9.61
C LEU A 154 -4.27 1.60 -10.74
N GLN A 155 -5.49 1.74 -11.25
CA GLN A 155 -6.06 0.91 -12.31
C GLN A 155 -6.02 -0.59 -11.99
N ILE A 156 -6.36 -0.94 -10.75
CA ILE A 156 -6.45 -2.32 -10.29
C ILE A 156 -7.81 -2.58 -9.66
N THR A 157 -8.28 -3.83 -9.77
CA THR A 157 -9.42 -4.31 -9.01
C THR A 157 -9.04 -5.57 -8.25
N CYS A 158 -9.48 -5.66 -7.00
CA CYS A 158 -9.24 -6.85 -6.19
C CYS A 158 -10.32 -7.91 -6.37
N THR A 159 -9.95 -9.17 -6.19
CA THR A 159 -10.89 -10.31 -6.16
C THR A 159 -11.85 -10.26 -4.97
N ARG A 160 -11.49 -9.51 -3.93
CA ARG A 160 -12.27 -9.33 -2.70
C ARG A 160 -12.37 -7.84 -2.35
N PRO A 161 -13.47 -7.41 -1.70
CA PRO A 161 -13.61 -6.04 -1.23
C PRO A 161 -12.62 -5.73 -0.09
N ALA A 162 -12.44 -4.44 0.20
CA ALA A 162 -11.66 -3.99 1.35
C ALA A 162 -12.21 -4.57 2.66
N GLY A 163 -11.34 -4.77 3.64
CA GLY A 163 -11.72 -5.26 4.94
C GLY A 163 -10.61 -5.21 5.98
N TRP A 164 -10.94 -5.72 7.17
CA TRP A 164 -9.97 -5.88 8.25
C TRP A 164 -9.01 -7.04 7.95
N LEU A 165 -7.72 -6.75 7.96
CA LEU A 165 -6.65 -7.70 7.64
C LEU A 165 -5.67 -7.77 8.82
N LEU A 166 -5.52 -8.95 9.41
CA LEU A 166 -4.48 -9.20 10.41
C LEU A 166 -3.30 -9.88 9.72
N VAL A 167 -2.14 -9.22 9.74
CA VAL A 167 -0.92 -9.68 9.08
C VAL A 167 0.23 -9.74 10.08
N ALA A 168 1.13 -10.69 9.87
CA ALA A 168 2.32 -10.85 10.67
C ALA A 168 3.56 -10.42 9.87
N ASN A 169 4.48 -9.74 10.54
CA ASN A 169 5.79 -9.41 9.99
C ASN A 169 6.88 -10.05 10.85
N TYR A 170 7.88 -10.62 10.20
CA TYR A 170 9.02 -11.26 10.84
C TYR A 170 10.28 -10.52 10.42
N THR A 171 10.88 -9.79 11.36
CA THR A 171 12.17 -9.12 11.21
C THR A 171 13.28 -9.92 11.88
#